data_AF-A0A5A9F884-F1
#
_entry.id   AF-A0A5A9F884-F1
#
_cell.length_a   1.000
_cell.length_b   1.000
_cell.length_c   1.000
_cell.angle_alpha   90.00
_cell.angle_beta   90.00
_cell.angle_gamma   90.00
#
_symmetry.space_group_name_H-M   'P 1'
#
loop_
_entity.id
_entity.type
_entity.pdbx_description
1 polymer ?
#
loop_
_entity_poly.entity_id
_entity_poly.type
_entity_poly.pdbx_seq_one_letter_code
_entity_poly.pdbx_strand_id
1 'polypeptide(L)'
;MDDDILEPNPFANPPFAEVGDALARDIYTQVGFALDRWENCEVAFASLYAAVAASLRDDYVVMRAFGTLAAASAKCEMIVAAYDAFFDDHPNSDLKAKIRHLTNLYKLAAARRNEIAHAMVIGDFTYVSNENGLNRSPTEWFLVPSIYSTRKTKPQMAGPRYRYTVKELSHMAHCFEELQQRLIQAADRVCSFRRSLPEIQMQLRPRKFRAEHHTGFLE
;
A
#
# COMPACT_ATOMS: atom_id res chain seq x y z
N MET A 1 -1.87 23.37 -12.23
CA MET A 1 -1.95 21.95 -12.62
C MET A 1 -1.30 21.23 -11.46
N ASP A 2 -2.09 20.52 -10.65
CA ASP A 2 -1.50 19.67 -9.61
C ASP A 2 -0.81 18.53 -10.34
N ASP A 3 0.53 18.50 -10.25
CA ASP A 3 1.31 17.37 -10.73
C ASP A 3 0.84 16.14 -9.95
N ASP A 4 0.43 15.10 -10.69
CA ASP A 4 0.02 13.83 -10.11
C ASP A 4 1.20 13.26 -9.31
N ILE A 5 1.11 13.24 -7.98
CA ILE A 5 2.20 12.78 -7.10
C ILE A 5 2.64 11.33 -7.36
N LEU A 6 1.81 10.53 -8.04
CA LEU A 6 2.16 9.17 -8.45
C LEU A 6 2.83 9.09 -9.84
N GLU A 7 2.99 10.21 -10.56
CA GLU A 7 3.55 10.28 -11.91
C GLU A 7 4.70 11.31 -12.02
N PRO A 8 5.90 10.94 -12.52
CA PRO A 8 6.33 9.61 -12.97
C PRO A 8 6.82 8.75 -11.80
N ASN A 9 5.96 7.86 -11.27
CA ASN A 9 6.23 6.83 -10.26
C ASN A 9 7.20 7.23 -9.11
N PRO A 10 6.69 7.71 -7.96
CA PRO A 10 7.50 8.21 -6.85
C PRO A 10 8.28 7.09 -6.12
N PHE A 11 8.00 5.81 -6.41
CA PHE A 11 8.60 4.68 -5.69
C PHE A 11 9.83 4.07 -6.39
N ALA A 12 10.16 4.52 -7.62
CA ALA A 12 11.17 3.90 -8.46
C ALA A 12 12.61 4.11 -7.95
N ASN A 13 12.91 5.29 -7.43
CA ASN A 13 14.25 5.67 -6.98
C ASN A 13 14.24 5.97 -5.48
N PRO A 14 15.00 5.24 -4.64
CA PRO A 14 15.16 5.64 -3.25
C PRO A 14 15.77 7.05 -3.21
N PRO A 15 15.14 8.00 -2.53
CA PRO A 15 15.78 9.29 -2.31
C PRO A 15 17.03 9.11 -1.45
N PHE A 16 18.06 9.89 -1.78
CA PHE A 16 19.31 9.94 -1.05
C PHE A 16 19.46 11.36 -0.48
N ALA A 17 19.16 11.51 0.80
CA ALA A 17 19.32 12.79 1.46
C ALA A 17 20.81 13.09 1.73
N GLU A 18 21.26 14.27 1.31
CA GLU A 18 22.62 14.76 1.57
C GLU A 18 22.76 15.32 2.99
N VAL A 19 21.69 15.94 3.51
CA VAL A 19 21.62 16.60 4.82
C VAL A 19 20.57 15.90 5.66
N GLY A 20 20.89 15.59 6.91
CA GLY A 20 20.00 14.88 7.83
C GLY A 20 19.16 15.80 8.71
N ASP A 21 18.27 15.19 9.49
CA ASP A 21 17.43 15.94 10.43
C ASP A 21 18.19 16.29 11.71
N ALA A 22 17.82 17.39 12.36
CA ALA A 22 18.45 17.81 13.61
C ALA A 22 18.22 16.82 14.76
N LEU A 23 17.10 16.08 14.75
CA LEU A 23 16.66 15.27 15.88
C LEU A 23 16.18 13.87 15.46
N ALA A 24 16.77 12.84 16.07
CA ALA A 24 16.36 11.44 15.86
C ALA A 24 14.86 11.18 16.09
N ARG A 25 14.26 11.86 17.06
CA ARG A 25 12.85 11.67 17.44
C ARG A 25 11.89 11.98 16.29
N ASP A 26 12.22 12.98 15.46
CA ASP A 26 11.35 13.41 14.38
C ASP A 26 11.31 12.32 13.29
N ILE A 27 12.44 11.65 13.06
CA ILE A 27 12.52 10.47 12.18
C ILE A 27 11.68 9.32 12.74
N TYR A 28 11.79 9.00 14.04
CA TYR A 28 10.98 7.93 14.64
C TYR A 28 9.47 8.21 14.52
N THR A 29 9.05 9.45 14.78
CA THR A 29 7.65 9.88 14.59
C THR A 29 7.22 9.69 13.15
N GLN A 30 8.05 10.12 12.19
CA GLN A 30 7.70 10.05 10.77
C GLN A 30 7.70 8.61 10.23
N VAL A 31 8.53 7.71 10.77
CA VAL A 31 8.46 6.27 10.50
C VAL A 31 7.09 5.71 10.89
N GLY A 32 6.62 6.02 12.10
CA GLY A 32 5.30 5.58 12.56
C GLY A 32 4.17 6.07 11.66
N PHE A 33 4.21 7.35 11.28
CA PHE A 33 3.22 7.94 10.37
C PHE A 33 3.22 7.28 8.98
N ALA A 34 4.40 7.07 8.38
CA ALA A 34 4.50 6.43 7.08
C ALA A 34 4.00 4.97 7.10
N LEU A 35 4.31 4.22 8.17
CA LEU A 35 3.82 2.85 8.31
C LEU A 35 2.30 2.79 8.53
N ASP A 36 1.72 3.74 9.27
CA ASP A 36 0.26 3.86 9.41
C ASP A 36 -0.43 4.14 8.05
N ARG A 37 0.08 5.07 7.25
CA ARG A 37 -0.43 5.31 5.88
C ARG A 37 -0.34 4.06 5.01
N TRP A 38 0.74 3.28 5.14
CA TRP A 38 0.87 2.00 4.44
C TRP A 38 -0.20 0.98 4.84
N GLU A 39 -0.48 0.82 6.13
CA GLU A 39 -1.51 -0.14 6.58
C GLU A 39 -2.91 0.26 6.07
N ASN A 40 -3.20 1.57 5.95
CA ASN A 40 -4.42 2.02 5.29
C ASN A 40 -4.44 1.67 3.78
N CYS A 41 -3.30 1.80 3.09
CA CYS A 41 -3.16 1.35 1.70
C CYS A 41 -3.36 -0.17 1.54
N GLU A 42 -2.90 -0.98 2.50
CA GLU A 42 -3.12 -2.42 2.53
C GLU A 42 -4.61 -2.80 2.61
N VAL A 43 -5.36 -2.10 3.47
CA VAL A 43 -6.82 -2.27 3.57
C VAL A 43 -7.49 -1.94 2.25
N ALA A 44 -7.12 -0.82 1.61
CA ALA A 44 -7.66 -0.44 0.31
C ALA A 44 -7.33 -1.47 -0.79
N PHE A 45 -6.13 -2.06 -0.76
CA PHE A 45 -5.75 -3.12 -1.70
C PHE A 45 -6.59 -4.39 -1.48
N ALA A 46 -6.85 -4.76 -0.24
CA ALA A 46 -7.76 -5.85 0.10
C ALA A 46 -9.20 -5.57 -0.37
N SER A 47 -9.68 -4.33 -0.26
CA SER A 47 -10.99 -3.92 -0.78
C SER A 47 -11.06 -4.04 -2.30
N LEU A 48 -10.00 -3.66 -3.02
CA LEU A 48 -9.92 -3.87 -4.46
C LEU A 48 -9.96 -5.36 -4.82
N TYR A 49 -9.23 -6.21 -4.10
CA TYR A 49 -9.30 -7.66 -4.28
C TYR A 49 -10.73 -8.19 -4.07
N ALA A 50 -11.40 -7.78 -2.99
CA ALA A 50 -12.78 -8.19 -2.74
C ALA A 50 -13.72 -7.74 -3.86
N ALA A 51 -13.57 -6.52 -4.38
CA ALA A 51 -14.39 -6.02 -5.49
C ALA A 51 -14.28 -6.89 -6.76
N VAL A 52 -13.11 -7.44 -7.06
CA VAL A 52 -12.88 -8.32 -8.23
C VAL A 52 -13.16 -9.80 -7.94
N ALA A 53 -12.92 -10.28 -6.72
CA ALA A 53 -13.01 -11.71 -6.39
C ALA A 53 -14.33 -12.14 -5.72
N ALA A 54 -15.01 -11.26 -5.00
CA ALA A 54 -16.17 -11.60 -4.19
C ALA A 54 -17.51 -11.43 -4.93
N SER A 55 -18.53 -12.12 -4.41
CA SER A 55 -19.93 -11.75 -4.63
C SER A 55 -20.24 -10.49 -3.79
N LEU A 56 -21.23 -9.68 -4.19
CA LEU A 56 -21.62 -8.43 -3.49
C LEU A 56 -22.00 -8.57 -2.00
N ARG A 57 -21.94 -9.78 -1.43
CA ARG A 57 -22.37 -10.11 -0.06
C ARG A 57 -21.23 -10.55 0.87
N ASP A 58 -20.04 -10.86 0.36
CA ASP A 58 -19.00 -11.60 1.12
C ASP A 58 -17.67 -10.85 1.28
N ASP A 59 -17.68 -9.53 1.09
CA ASP A 59 -16.46 -8.70 0.98
C ASP A 59 -15.50 -8.90 2.17
N TYR A 60 -16.00 -8.95 3.41
CA TYR A 60 -15.16 -9.04 4.60
C TYR A 60 -14.43 -10.38 4.75
N VAL A 61 -15.08 -11.51 4.41
CA VAL A 61 -14.45 -12.84 4.50
C VAL A 61 -13.32 -12.94 3.49
N VAL A 62 -13.56 -12.43 2.28
CA VAL A 62 -12.57 -12.39 1.19
C VAL A 62 -11.39 -11.48 1.54
N MET A 63 -11.65 -10.30 2.12
CA MET A 63 -10.60 -9.40 2.62
C MET A 63 -9.74 -10.06 3.71
N ARG A 64 -10.35 -10.79 4.66
CA ARG A 64 -9.60 -11.49 5.72
C ARG A 64 -8.72 -12.60 5.16
N ALA A 65 -9.24 -13.40 4.23
CA ALA A 65 -8.47 -14.43 3.56
C ALA A 65 -7.26 -13.83 2.84
N PHE A 66 -7.48 -12.73 2.10
CA PHE A 66 -6.41 -11.98 1.44
C PHE A 66 -5.38 -11.42 2.43
N GLY A 67 -5.83 -10.91 3.58
CA GLY A 67 -4.96 -10.39 4.64
C GLY A 67 -4.05 -11.44 5.28
N THR A 68 -4.34 -12.75 5.12
CA THR A 68 -3.45 -13.82 5.63
C THR A 68 -2.15 -13.96 4.84
N LEU A 69 -2.08 -13.37 3.65
CA LEU A 69 -0.88 -13.38 2.82
C LEU A 69 0.16 -12.44 3.42
N ALA A 70 1.31 -12.97 3.81
CA ALA A 70 2.39 -12.15 4.36
C ALA A 70 3.14 -11.35 3.26
N ALA A 71 3.27 -11.91 2.07
CA ALA A 71 4.09 -11.33 1.00
C ALA A 71 3.25 -10.44 0.06
N ALA A 72 3.70 -9.20 -0.15
CA ALA A 72 3.09 -8.27 -1.12
C ALA A 72 3.07 -8.85 -2.54
N SER A 73 4.08 -9.64 -2.93
CA SER A 73 4.10 -10.30 -4.25
C SER A 73 2.93 -11.28 -4.42
N ALA A 74 2.64 -12.09 -3.39
CA ALA A 74 1.52 -13.02 -3.40
C ALA A 74 0.18 -12.30 -3.48
N LYS A 75 0.04 -11.17 -2.75
CA LYS A 75 -1.13 -10.28 -2.84
C LYS A 75 -1.32 -9.74 -4.26
N CYS A 76 -0.26 -9.26 -4.90
CA CYS A 76 -0.31 -8.80 -6.29
C CYS A 76 -0.73 -9.93 -7.24
N GLU A 77 -0.13 -11.11 -7.14
CA GLU A 77 -0.46 -12.26 -7.98
C GLU A 77 -1.93 -12.67 -7.85
N MET A 78 -2.48 -12.65 -6.63
CA MET A 78 -3.88 -12.96 -6.39
C MET A 78 -4.84 -11.92 -7.00
N ILE A 79 -4.53 -10.63 -6.89
CA ILE A 79 -5.33 -9.60 -7.57
C ILE A 79 -5.23 -9.73 -9.09
N VAL A 80 -4.05 -10.01 -9.63
CA VAL A 80 -3.84 -10.22 -11.07
C VAL A 80 -4.70 -11.35 -11.59
N ALA A 81 -4.63 -12.52 -10.94
CA ALA A 81 -5.45 -13.66 -11.31
C ALA A 81 -6.96 -13.34 -11.20
N ALA A 82 -7.39 -12.68 -10.12
CA ALA A 82 -8.79 -12.36 -9.89
C ALA A 82 -9.35 -11.36 -10.93
N TYR A 83 -8.62 -10.27 -11.21
CA TYR A 83 -9.10 -9.32 -12.22
C TYR A 83 -8.99 -9.90 -13.63
N ASP A 84 -7.98 -10.73 -13.94
CA ASP A 84 -7.86 -11.33 -15.26
C ASP A 84 -9.04 -12.24 -15.55
N ALA A 85 -9.45 -13.08 -14.60
CA ALA A 85 -10.66 -13.90 -14.70
C ALA A 85 -11.93 -13.05 -14.77
N PHE A 86 -12.10 -12.05 -13.88
CA PHE A 86 -13.29 -11.20 -13.85
C PHE A 86 -13.52 -10.46 -15.18
N PHE A 87 -12.46 -9.88 -15.77
CA PHE A 87 -12.56 -9.13 -17.03
C PHE A 87 -12.50 -10.01 -18.29
N ASP A 88 -12.22 -11.31 -18.17
CA ASP A 88 -12.41 -12.26 -19.26
C ASP A 88 -13.91 -12.48 -19.50
N ASP A 89 -14.67 -12.70 -18.42
CA ASP A 89 -16.12 -12.85 -18.45
C ASP A 89 -16.85 -11.51 -18.68
N HIS A 90 -16.30 -10.39 -18.18
CA HIS A 90 -16.94 -9.07 -18.22
C HIS A 90 -15.99 -8.00 -18.79
N PRO A 91 -15.79 -7.95 -20.11
CA PRO A 91 -14.76 -7.10 -20.72
C PRO A 91 -14.89 -5.62 -20.37
N ASN A 92 -13.81 -5.06 -19.82
CA ASN A 92 -13.62 -3.63 -19.59
C ASN A 92 -12.11 -3.31 -19.58
N SER A 93 -11.56 -3.04 -20.77
CA SER A 93 -10.12 -2.84 -20.98
C SER A 93 -9.54 -1.71 -20.13
N ASP A 94 -10.29 -0.62 -19.99
CA ASP A 94 -9.81 0.60 -19.33
C ASP A 94 -9.69 0.39 -17.83
N LEU A 95 -10.71 -0.22 -17.21
CA LEU A 95 -10.68 -0.54 -15.79
C LEU A 95 -9.60 -1.60 -15.48
N LYS A 96 -9.46 -2.61 -16.34
CA LYS A 96 -8.40 -3.63 -16.25
C LYS A 96 -7.01 -3.01 -16.33
N ALA A 97 -6.78 -2.09 -17.28
CA ALA A 97 -5.51 -1.38 -17.43
C ALA A 97 -5.21 -0.51 -16.20
N LYS A 98 -6.22 0.20 -15.69
CA LYS A 98 -6.08 1.02 -14.47
C LYS A 98 -5.70 0.17 -13.25
N ILE A 99 -6.36 -0.96 -13.04
CA ILE A 99 -6.05 -1.87 -11.93
C ILE A 99 -4.62 -2.42 -12.07
N ARG A 100 -4.24 -2.88 -13.26
CA ARG A 100 -2.88 -3.37 -13.52
C ARG A 100 -1.82 -2.33 -13.17
N HIS A 101 -2.04 -1.07 -13.55
CA HIS A 101 -1.17 0.04 -13.20
C HIS A 101 -1.07 0.24 -11.67
N LEU A 102 -2.20 0.27 -10.96
CA LEU A 102 -2.23 0.40 -9.49
C LEU A 102 -1.56 -0.78 -8.78
N THR A 103 -1.73 -2.01 -9.27
CA THR A 103 -1.05 -3.20 -8.75
C THR A 103 0.48 -3.08 -8.90
N ASN A 104 0.96 -2.52 -10.02
CA ASN A 104 2.39 -2.26 -10.22
C ASN A 104 2.91 -1.19 -9.25
N LEU A 105 2.17 -0.10 -9.04
CA LEU A 105 2.54 0.93 -8.06
C LEU A 105 2.57 0.36 -6.64
N TYR A 106 1.58 -0.44 -6.25
CA TYR A 106 1.55 -1.10 -4.95
C TYR A 106 2.76 -2.01 -4.72
N LYS A 107 3.19 -2.78 -5.73
CA LYS A 107 4.41 -3.61 -5.64
C LYS A 107 5.65 -2.79 -5.31
N LEU A 108 5.78 -1.59 -5.90
CA LEU A 108 6.90 -0.70 -5.66
C LEU A 108 6.79 0.02 -4.31
N ALA A 109 5.59 0.44 -3.92
CA ALA A 109 5.29 0.99 -2.61
C ALA A 109 5.63 0.00 -1.48
N ALA A 110 5.30 -1.28 -1.66
CA ALA A 110 5.65 -2.35 -0.73
C ALA A 110 7.17 -2.47 -0.52
N ALA A 111 7.96 -2.28 -1.59
CA ALA A 111 9.42 -2.25 -1.47
C ALA A 111 9.90 -1.06 -0.62
N ARG A 112 9.32 0.14 -0.79
CA ARG A 112 9.64 1.30 0.05
C ARG A 112 9.24 1.08 1.51
N ARG A 113 8.06 0.52 1.77
CA ARG A 113 7.65 0.15 3.14
C ARG A 113 8.62 -0.81 3.80
N ASN A 114 9.10 -1.83 3.07
CA ASN A 114 10.08 -2.77 3.62
C ASN A 114 11.45 -2.13 3.89
N GLU A 115 11.77 -1.01 3.26
CA GLU A 115 12.93 -0.22 3.64
C GLU A 115 12.69 0.53 4.94
N ILE A 116 11.56 1.21 5.08
CA ILE A 116 11.18 1.95 6.29
C ILE A 116 11.12 1.01 7.51
N ALA A 117 10.41 -0.12 7.39
CA ALA A 117 10.17 -1.06 8.50
C ALA A 117 11.43 -1.80 8.97
N HIS A 118 12.46 -1.92 8.12
CA HIS A 118 13.70 -2.66 8.43
C HIS A 118 14.93 -1.75 8.48
N ALA A 119 14.73 -0.44 8.52
CA ALA A 119 15.80 0.53 8.66
C ALA A 119 16.17 0.74 10.14
N MET A 120 17.26 1.48 10.35
CA MET A 120 17.69 1.96 11.65
C MET A 120 17.99 3.46 11.58
N VAL A 121 17.79 4.15 12.69
CA VAL A 121 18.13 5.57 12.83
C VAL A 121 19.60 5.68 13.26
N ILE A 122 20.40 6.40 12.48
CA ILE A 122 21.82 6.63 12.75
C ILE A 122 22.10 8.13 12.68
N GLY A 123 22.96 8.61 13.57
CA GLY A 123 23.51 9.96 13.50
C GLY A 123 24.80 10.00 12.68
N ASP A 124 24.97 11.01 11.84
CA ASP A 124 26.30 11.41 11.39
C ASP A 124 26.96 12.18 12.53
N PHE A 125 28.22 11.86 12.78
CA PHE A 125 28.90 12.33 13.99
C PHE A 125 30.06 13.24 13.64
N THR A 126 30.18 14.33 14.38
CA THR A 126 31.39 15.15 14.41
C THR A 126 32.07 15.03 15.77
N TYR A 127 33.34 15.40 15.80
CA TYR A 127 34.11 15.47 17.02
C TYR A 127 34.11 16.92 17.52
N VAL A 128 33.58 17.12 18.73
CA VAL A 128 33.52 18.42 19.41
C VAL A 128 34.47 18.37 20.59
N SER A 129 35.42 19.31 20.63
CA SER A 129 36.30 19.47 21.79
C SER A 129 35.56 20.21 22.91
N ASN A 130 35.58 19.67 24.13
CA ASN A 130 35.11 20.36 25.33
C ASN A 130 36.13 20.21 26.47
N GLU A 131 35.80 20.75 27.66
CA GLU A 131 36.66 20.69 28.86
C GLU A 131 37.01 19.26 29.31
N ASN A 132 36.21 18.27 28.90
CA ASN A 132 36.42 16.85 29.19
C ASN A 132 37.09 16.09 28.02
N GLY A 133 37.60 16.78 27.01
CA GLY A 133 38.29 16.21 25.85
C GLY A 133 37.45 16.17 24.57
N LEU A 134 37.85 15.31 23.63
CA LEU A 134 37.20 15.18 22.32
C LEU A 134 35.99 14.26 22.42
N ASN A 135 34.78 14.82 22.34
CA ASN A 135 33.53 14.06 22.42
C ASN A 135 32.88 13.92 21.04
N ARG A 136 32.26 12.77 20.81
CA ARG A 136 31.52 12.49 19.57
C ARG A 136 30.07 12.91 19.75
N SER A 137 29.60 13.86 18.94
CA SER A 137 28.23 14.33 18.98
C SER A 137 27.57 14.19 17.60
N PRO A 138 26.36 13.61 17.52
CA PRO A 138 25.62 13.54 16.27
C PRO A 138 25.21 14.95 15.84
N THR A 139 25.50 15.31 14.60
CA THR A 139 25.10 16.61 14.00
C THR A 139 23.81 16.50 13.22
N GLU A 140 23.57 15.33 12.62
CA GLU A 140 22.45 15.09 11.72
C GLU A 140 22.00 13.63 11.86
N TRP A 141 20.72 13.37 11.64
CA TRP A 141 20.12 12.06 11.79
C TRP A 141 19.48 11.59 10.49
N PHE A 142 19.55 10.28 10.26
CA PHE A 142 19.02 9.64 9.07
C PHE A 142 18.39 8.29 9.39
N LEU A 143 17.42 7.89 8.59
CA LEU A 143 16.95 6.51 8.51
C LEU A 143 17.69 5.79 7.38
N VAL A 144 18.42 4.72 7.71
CA VAL A 144 19.31 4.00 6.79
C VAL A 144 19.10 2.48 6.88
N PRO A 145 19.52 1.68 5.88
CA PRO A 145 19.50 0.22 6.01
C PRO A 145 20.24 -0.25 7.27
N SER A 146 19.72 -1.30 7.91
CA SER A 146 20.46 -1.96 8.98
C SER A 146 21.82 -2.48 8.49
N ILE A 147 22.85 -2.35 9.34
CA ILE A 147 24.26 -2.68 9.04
C ILE A 147 24.41 -4.15 8.60
N TYR A 148 23.63 -5.07 9.17
CA TYR A 148 23.68 -6.49 8.82
C TYR A 148 22.91 -6.86 7.55
N SER A 149 22.24 -5.91 6.89
CA SER A 149 21.48 -6.18 5.67
C SER A 149 22.41 -6.25 4.46
N THR A 150 23.10 -7.39 4.29
CA THR A 150 24.12 -7.63 3.24
C THR A 150 23.63 -7.41 1.80
N ARG A 151 22.32 -7.47 1.54
CA ARG A 151 21.73 -7.12 0.23
C ARG A 151 21.58 -5.61 0.01
N LYS A 152 21.60 -4.81 1.09
CA LYS A 152 21.41 -3.36 1.12
C LYS A 152 22.69 -2.60 1.50
N THR A 153 23.69 -3.30 2.03
CA THR A 153 25.04 -2.80 2.33
C THR A 153 26.04 -3.55 1.44
N LYS A 154 26.68 -2.87 0.48
CA LYS A 154 27.73 -3.53 -0.32
C LYS A 154 28.96 -3.76 0.58
N PRO A 155 29.63 -4.93 0.51
CA PRO A 155 30.96 -5.06 1.09
C PRO A 155 31.86 -4.00 0.44
N GLN A 156 32.62 -3.25 1.25
CA GLN A 156 33.57 -2.21 0.82
C GLN A 156 32.93 -0.85 0.41
N MET A 157 32.68 0.00 1.42
CA MET A 157 32.67 1.48 1.32
C MET A 157 31.67 2.19 0.38
N ALA A 158 30.79 1.50 -0.34
CA ALA A 158 29.84 2.15 -1.26
C ALA A 158 28.68 2.91 -0.59
N GLY A 159 28.65 3.00 0.74
CA GLY A 159 27.60 3.67 1.50
C GLY A 159 26.25 2.92 1.52
N PRO A 160 25.24 3.45 2.22
CA PRO A 160 23.91 2.86 2.27
C PRO A 160 23.16 3.02 0.95
N ARG A 161 22.31 2.04 0.59
CA ARG A 161 21.47 2.12 -0.61
C ARG A 161 20.41 3.22 -0.58
N TYR A 162 20.01 3.66 0.61
CA TYR A 162 19.06 4.75 0.82
C TYR A 162 19.39 5.51 2.10
N ARG A 163 19.01 6.79 2.16
CA ARG A 163 19.07 7.65 3.34
C ARG A 163 17.81 8.51 3.35
N TYR A 164 16.98 8.35 4.37
CA TYR A 164 15.74 9.12 4.51
C TYR A 164 15.81 10.10 5.68
N THR A 165 15.33 11.30 5.45
CA THR A 165 14.97 12.29 6.49
C THR A 165 13.46 12.29 6.69
N VAL A 166 12.99 13.15 7.60
CA VAL A 166 11.57 13.47 7.75
C VAL A 166 10.94 13.88 6.42
N LYS A 167 11.66 14.64 5.58
CA LYS A 167 11.16 15.06 4.27
C LYS A 167 10.86 13.88 3.36
N GLU A 168 11.80 12.96 3.18
CA GLU A 168 11.60 11.78 2.32
C GLU A 168 10.52 10.87 2.88
N LEU A 169 10.48 10.65 4.20
CA LEU A 169 9.46 9.82 4.84
C LEU A 169 8.06 10.44 4.76
N SER A 170 7.95 11.77 4.85
CA SER A 170 6.70 12.50 4.63
C SER A 170 6.22 12.37 3.20
N HIS A 171 7.11 12.52 2.22
CA HIS A 171 6.79 12.29 0.82
C HIS A 171 6.28 10.86 0.56
N MET A 172 6.96 9.84 1.11
CA MET A 172 6.51 8.45 1.01
C MET A 172 5.12 8.23 1.64
N ALA A 173 4.88 8.83 2.81
CA ALA A 173 3.58 8.75 3.47
C ALA A 173 2.45 9.33 2.61
N HIS A 174 2.64 10.50 2.01
CA HIS A 174 1.68 11.08 1.06
C HIS A 174 1.47 10.20 -0.18
N CYS A 175 2.53 9.58 -0.70
CA CYS A 175 2.40 8.65 -1.83
C CYS A 175 1.59 7.40 -1.46
N PHE A 176 1.73 6.87 -0.24
CA PHE A 176 0.91 5.76 0.25
C PHE A 176 -0.56 6.15 0.40
N GLU A 177 -0.82 7.35 0.90
CA GLU A 177 -2.18 7.89 1.04
C GLU A 177 -2.84 8.13 -0.32
N GLU A 178 -2.14 8.71 -1.29
CA GLU A 178 -2.67 8.89 -2.64
C GLU A 178 -2.93 7.53 -3.32
N LEU A 179 -2.01 6.57 -3.16
CA LEU A 179 -2.22 5.21 -3.69
C LEU A 179 -3.45 4.54 -3.05
N GLN A 180 -3.64 4.69 -1.74
CA GLN A 180 -4.84 4.23 -1.04
C GLN A 180 -6.11 4.83 -1.66
N GLN A 181 -6.17 6.14 -1.87
CA GLN A 181 -7.34 6.80 -2.46
C GLN A 181 -7.67 6.25 -3.84
N ARG A 182 -6.66 6.02 -4.69
CA ARG A 182 -6.87 5.44 -6.03
C ARG A 182 -7.32 4.00 -5.98
N LEU A 183 -6.83 3.20 -5.04
CA LEU A 183 -7.27 1.83 -4.83
C LEU A 183 -8.74 1.78 -4.40
N ILE A 184 -9.16 2.66 -3.48
CA ILE A 184 -10.58 2.80 -3.08
C ILE A 184 -11.44 3.16 -4.30
N GLN A 185 -11.06 4.19 -5.05
CA GLN A 185 -11.79 4.60 -6.26
C GLN A 185 -11.85 3.49 -7.31
N ALA A 186 -10.79 2.70 -7.47
CA ALA A 186 -10.78 1.56 -8.37
C ALA A 186 -11.75 0.47 -7.89
N ALA A 187 -11.76 0.16 -6.60
CA ALA A 187 -12.69 -0.80 -6.00
C ALA A 187 -14.15 -0.35 -6.20
N ASP A 188 -14.47 0.92 -5.94
CA ASP A 188 -15.81 1.48 -6.15
C ASP A 188 -16.25 1.40 -7.62
N ARG A 189 -15.33 1.65 -8.56
CA ARG A 189 -15.58 1.51 -10.00
C ARG A 189 -15.85 0.06 -10.40
N VAL A 190 -15.09 -0.90 -9.85
CA VAL A 190 -15.36 -2.33 -10.07
C VAL A 190 -16.72 -2.73 -9.51
N CYS A 191 -17.04 -2.32 -8.28
CA CYS A 191 -18.34 -2.60 -7.66
C CYS A 191 -19.50 -1.99 -8.47
N SER A 192 -19.33 -0.76 -8.95
CA SER A 192 -20.32 -0.08 -9.79
C SER A 192 -20.49 -0.79 -11.14
N PHE A 193 -19.38 -1.16 -11.78
CA PHE A 193 -19.40 -1.94 -13.02
C PHE A 193 -20.11 -3.30 -12.81
N ARG A 194 -19.75 -4.04 -11.76
CA ARG A 194 -20.38 -5.33 -11.42
C ARG A 194 -21.90 -5.19 -11.20
N ARG A 195 -22.35 -4.13 -10.52
CA ARG A 195 -23.80 -3.86 -10.32
C ARG A 195 -24.54 -3.50 -11.60
N SER A 196 -23.82 -2.99 -12.61
CA SER A 196 -24.40 -2.70 -13.93
C SER A 196 -24.62 -3.95 -14.78
N LEU A 197 -24.02 -5.08 -14.40
CA LEU A 197 -24.10 -6.32 -15.17
C LEU A 197 -25.52 -6.95 -15.10
N PRO A 198 -26.11 -7.38 -16.23
CA PRO A 198 -27.48 -7.90 -16.29
C PRO A 198 -27.76 -9.10 -15.36
N GLU A 199 -26.83 -10.03 -15.27
CA GLU A 199 -26.92 -11.25 -14.46
C GLU A 199 -26.97 -10.93 -12.96
N ILE A 200 -26.25 -9.90 -12.52
CA ILE A 200 -26.28 -9.43 -11.13
C ILE A 200 -27.60 -8.71 -10.85
N GLN A 201 -28.10 -7.90 -11.79
CA GLN A 201 -29.40 -7.26 -11.66
C GLN A 201 -30.54 -8.27 -11.53
N MET A 202 -30.45 -9.42 -12.18
CA MET A 202 -31.43 -10.51 -12.02
C MET A 202 -31.38 -11.15 -10.62
N GLN A 203 -30.19 -11.32 -10.04
CA GLN A 203 -30.01 -11.87 -8.68
C GLN A 203 -30.44 -10.90 -7.57
N LEU A 204 -30.37 -9.59 -7.83
CA LEU A 204 -30.79 -8.54 -6.89
C LEU A 204 -32.30 -8.29 -6.87
N ARG A 205 -33.06 -8.84 -7.83
CA ARG A 205 -34.53 -8.74 -7.79
C ARG A 205 -35.03 -9.45 -6.53
N PRO A 206 -35.86 -8.78 -5.69
CA PRO A 206 -36.46 -9.46 -4.55
C PRO A 206 -37.17 -10.70 -5.08
N ARG A 207 -36.79 -11.88 -4.58
CA ARG A 207 -37.58 -13.10 -4.82
C ARG A 207 -38.98 -12.74 -4.36
N LYS A 208 -39.93 -12.62 -5.31
CA LYS A 208 -41.35 -12.47 -4.97
C LYS A 208 -41.65 -13.66 -4.07
N PHE A 209 -41.75 -13.41 -2.77
CA PHE A 209 -42.24 -14.39 -1.82
C PHE A 209 -43.66 -14.66 -2.31
N ARG A 210 -43.86 -15.79 -3.00
CA ARG A 210 -45.22 -16.29 -3.22
C ARG A 210 -45.73 -16.56 -1.81
N ALA A 211 -46.52 -15.64 -1.28
CA ALA A 211 -47.45 -15.95 -0.22
C ALA A 211 -48.42 -16.96 -0.84
N GLU A 212 -48.05 -18.24 -0.76
CA GLU A 212 -49.01 -19.31 -0.97
C GLU A 212 -50.03 -19.16 0.15
N HIS A 213 -51.16 -18.55 -0.20
CA HIS A 213 -52.35 -18.53 0.64
C HIS A 213 -52.76 -19.98 0.90
N HIS A 214 -52.26 -20.57 1.98
CA HIS A 214 -52.88 -21.71 2.63
C HIS A 214 -54.19 -21.24 3.29
N THR A 215 -55.19 -20.97 2.47
CA THR A 215 -56.59 -20.93 2.89
C THR A 215 -57.19 -22.29 2.54
N GLY A 216 -57.09 -23.24 3.46
CA GLY A 216 -57.72 -24.54 3.34
C GLY A 216 -57.74 -25.25 4.68
N PHE A 217 -58.95 -25.66 5.10
CA PHE A 217 -59.31 -26.44 6.28
C PHE A 217 -59.61 -25.69 7.58
N LEU A 218 -60.87 -25.25 7.69
CA LEU A 218 -61.72 -25.59 8.83
C LEU A 218 -63.03 -26.16 8.27
N GLU A 219 -63.18 -27.48 8.39
CA GLU A 219 -64.49 -28.18 8.41
C GLU A 219 -64.97 -28.28 9.86
#